data_AF-A0A395R1X6-F1
#
_entry.id   AF-A0A395R1X6-F1
#
_cell.length_a   1.000
_cell.length_b   1.000
_cell.length_c   1.000
_cell.angle_alpha   90.00
_cell.angle_beta   90.00
_cell.angle_gamma   90.00
#
_symmetry.space_group_name_H-M   'P 1'
#
loop_
_entity.id
_entity.type
_entity.pdbx_description
1 polymer ?
#
loop_
_entity_poly.entity_id
_entity_poly.type
_entity_poly.pdbx_seq_one_letter_code
_entity_poly.pdbx_strand_id
1 'polypeptide(L)'
;MKAVWGNSKEFLWWFLSSSQSFLDSISTGSTFEAVSAEQVANIAIALPRELAEQTQIARFLDHETARIDALIEEQQRLIELLKEKRQAVISHAVTKGLDPTVPMKDSGVEWLGEVPAHWDIIRGKFVFRLVSGYAFKSEFFHKDGDGEKVLITPGSFDEVGRLYFSEKTTVQYSGEWQSQFELEVGDLVMVLTDLSYKKLILGRAAFVGRDDALLNQRIAKVVITPRVKANYLWLGINSEVMREQVKLTASGATVFHTSPEKVGDCLMALPPCEEQLQIAAFAEEFHLELDSLIEQVRSTVGLLRERRSALISAAVTGKIDVRGWQPPATEQSAPQITEMAHES
;
A
#
# COMPACT_ATOMS: atom_id res chain seq x y z
N MET A 1 -22.87 -34.20 11.05
CA MET A 1 -21.39 -34.22 11.05
C MET A 1 -20.94 -35.67 11.09
N LYS A 2 -20.46 -36.24 9.98
CA LYS A 2 -20.04 -37.66 9.95
C LYS A 2 -18.55 -37.77 10.24
N ALA A 3 -18.17 -38.51 11.28
CA ALA A 3 -16.81 -38.94 11.54
C ALA A 3 -16.22 -39.65 10.31
N VAL A 4 -14.94 -39.41 10.00
CA VAL A 4 -14.21 -40.23 9.04
C VAL A 4 -13.53 -41.32 9.84
N TRP A 5 -13.99 -42.55 9.69
CA TRP A 5 -13.33 -43.73 10.26
C TRP A 5 -13.20 -43.65 11.80
N GLY A 6 -14.18 -43.03 12.47
CA GLY A 6 -14.20 -42.87 13.93
C GLY A 6 -13.57 -41.58 14.48
N ASN A 7 -13.04 -40.68 13.63
CA ASN A 7 -12.36 -39.45 14.05
C ASN A 7 -13.13 -38.16 13.67
N SER A 8 -12.92 -37.07 14.42
CA SER A 8 -13.44 -35.74 14.11
C SER A 8 -12.75 -35.17 12.88
N LYS A 9 -13.55 -34.70 11.93
CA LYS A 9 -13.05 -34.06 10.69
C LYS A 9 -12.38 -32.72 10.99
N GLU A 10 -12.95 -32.00 11.94
CA GLU A 10 -12.54 -30.67 12.37
C GLU A 10 -11.18 -30.74 13.07
N PHE A 11 -10.97 -31.72 13.94
CA PHE A 11 -9.65 -31.98 14.54
C PHE A 11 -8.59 -32.31 13.47
N LEU A 12 -8.91 -33.21 12.53
CA LEU A 12 -7.98 -33.58 11.45
C LEU A 12 -7.64 -32.38 10.57
N TRP A 13 -8.61 -31.49 10.32
CA TRP A 13 -8.37 -30.24 9.59
C TRP A 13 -7.38 -29.32 10.31
N TRP A 14 -7.55 -29.13 11.62
CA TRP A 14 -6.61 -28.35 12.44
C TRP A 14 -5.21 -28.98 12.49
N PHE A 15 -5.14 -30.30 12.65
CA PHE A 15 -3.88 -31.03 12.65
C PHE A 15 -3.13 -30.88 11.32
N LEU A 16 -3.81 -31.09 10.19
CA LEU A 16 -3.21 -30.92 8.86
C LEU A 16 -2.76 -29.49 8.62
N SER A 17 -3.57 -28.50 9.04
CA SER A 17 -3.24 -27.09 8.94
C SER A 17 -1.99 -26.72 9.76
N SER A 18 -1.80 -27.35 10.93
CA SER A 18 -0.60 -27.20 11.76
C SER A 18 0.64 -27.87 11.17
N SER A 19 0.45 -28.83 10.26
CA SER A 19 1.52 -29.61 9.62
C SER A 19 2.03 -28.97 8.33
N GLN A 20 1.55 -27.78 7.96
CA GLN A 20 1.91 -27.10 6.70
C GLN A 20 3.42 -26.97 6.53
N SER A 21 4.15 -26.48 7.54
CA SER A 21 5.61 -26.33 7.44
C SER A 21 6.35 -27.65 7.23
N PHE A 22 5.83 -28.75 7.78
CA PHE A 22 6.37 -30.08 7.53
C PHE A 22 6.06 -30.53 6.10
N LEU A 23 4.83 -30.31 5.62
CA LEU A 23 4.40 -30.59 4.25
C LEU A 23 5.26 -29.83 3.22
N ASP A 24 5.55 -28.55 3.48
CA ASP A 24 6.40 -27.72 2.63
C ASP A 24 7.83 -28.30 2.58
N SER A 25 8.36 -28.79 3.71
CA SER A 25 9.72 -29.35 3.80
C SER A 25 9.91 -30.69 3.06
N ILE A 26 8.82 -31.44 2.86
CA ILE A 26 8.83 -32.72 2.12
C ILE A 26 8.27 -32.57 0.71
N SER A 27 7.89 -31.35 0.32
CA SER A 27 7.41 -31.07 -1.03
C SER A 27 8.51 -31.32 -2.05
N THR A 28 8.12 -31.74 -3.24
CA THR A 28 9.05 -32.07 -4.34
C THR A 28 8.66 -31.32 -5.60
N GLY A 29 9.67 -30.87 -6.36
CA GLY A 29 9.50 -30.18 -7.65
C GLY A 29 10.16 -28.80 -7.69
N SER A 30 10.81 -28.46 -8.80
CA SER A 30 11.52 -27.18 -8.99
C SER A 30 10.69 -26.07 -9.63
N THR A 31 9.62 -26.44 -10.35
CA THR A 31 8.72 -25.50 -11.05
C THR A 31 7.33 -25.46 -10.42
N PHE A 32 6.89 -26.57 -9.83
CA PHE A 32 5.68 -26.70 -9.03
C PHE A 32 5.99 -27.64 -7.87
N GLU A 33 5.92 -27.11 -6.65
CA GLU A 33 6.05 -27.91 -5.44
C GLU A 33 4.76 -28.68 -5.18
N ALA A 34 4.88 -29.99 -4.96
CA ALA A 34 3.74 -30.86 -4.65
C ALA A 34 4.10 -31.88 -3.57
N VAL A 35 3.08 -32.28 -2.81
CA VAL A 35 3.15 -33.37 -1.83
C VAL A 35 2.26 -34.52 -2.30
N SER A 36 2.77 -35.75 -2.31
CA SER A 36 2.03 -36.93 -2.74
C SER A 36 1.04 -37.40 -1.66
N ALA A 37 -0.01 -38.11 -2.09
CA ALA A 37 -0.99 -38.69 -1.15
C ALA A 37 -0.34 -39.68 -0.16
N GLU A 38 0.71 -40.38 -0.57
CA GLU A 38 1.47 -41.29 0.28
C GLU A 38 2.29 -40.53 1.34
N GLN A 39 2.91 -39.41 0.95
CA GLN A 39 3.63 -38.53 1.88
C GLN A 39 2.69 -37.98 2.96
N VAL A 40 1.48 -37.56 2.58
CA VAL A 40 0.46 -37.09 3.54
C VAL A 40 -0.03 -38.24 4.44
N ALA A 41 -0.26 -39.43 3.88
CA ALA A 41 -0.73 -40.60 4.63
C ALA A 41 0.27 -41.10 5.68
N ASN A 42 1.56 -40.86 5.46
CA ASN A 42 2.64 -41.28 6.36
C ASN A 42 2.92 -40.27 7.50
N ILE A 43 2.16 -39.19 7.61
CA ILE A 43 2.31 -38.22 8.69
C ILE A 43 1.90 -38.85 10.02
N ALA A 44 2.79 -38.81 11.01
CA ALA A 44 2.48 -39.24 12.36
C ALA A 44 1.54 -38.23 13.04
N ILE A 45 0.35 -38.70 13.45
CA ILE A 45 -0.68 -37.87 14.06
C ILE A 45 -0.74 -38.13 15.57
N ALA A 46 -0.64 -37.08 16.37
CA ALA A 46 -0.97 -37.12 17.79
C ALA A 46 -2.50 -37.13 17.94
N LEU A 47 -3.10 -38.32 17.85
CA LEU A 47 -4.54 -38.50 17.79
C LEU A 47 -5.11 -38.87 19.18
N PRO A 48 -5.92 -37.99 19.81
CA PRO A 48 -6.62 -38.33 21.04
C PRO A 48 -7.55 -39.52 20.83
N ARG A 49 -7.58 -40.47 21.78
CA ARG A 49 -8.37 -41.70 21.66
C ARG A 49 -9.87 -41.45 21.73
N GLU A 50 -10.29 -40.41 22.46
CA GLU A 50 -11.69 -40.09 22.67
C GLU A 50 -12.16 -39.04 21.65
N LEU A 51 -13.26 -39.34 20.95
CA LEU A 51 -13.87 -38.40 20.00
C LEU A 51 -14.32 -37.10 20.68
N ALA A 52 -14.71 -37.19 21.96
CA ALA A 52 -15.09 -36.03 22.76
C ALA A 52 -13.92 -35.06 22.92
N GLU A 53 -12.71 -35.57 23.19
CA GLU A 53 -11.49 -34.77 23.30
C GLU A 53 -11.10 -34.12 21.97
N GLN A 54 -11.16 -34.87 20.86
CA GLN A 54 -10.90 -34.32 19.51
C GLN A 54 -11.87 -33.16 19.19
N THR A 55 -13.15 -33.36 19.47
CA THR A 55 -14.20 -32.34 19.25
C THR A 55 -13.97 -31.12 20.13
N GLN A 56 -13.53 -31.33 21.38
CA GLN A 56 -13.26 -30.26 22.32
C GLN A 56 -12.05 -29.42 21.89
N ILE A 57 -10.97 -30.06 21.42
CA ILE A 57 -9.81 -29.37 20.84
C ILE A 57 -10.22 -28.53 19.63
N ALA A 58 -11.00 -29.11 18.72
CA ALA A 58 -11.48 -28.38 17.54
C ALA A 58 -12.31 -27.15 17.93
N ARG A 59 -13.26 -27.28 18.86
CA ARG A 59 -14.08 -26.15 19.34
C ARG A 59 -13.27 -25.05 20.01
N PHE A 60 -12.28 -25.42 20.82
CA PHE A 60 -11.37 -24.47 21.44
C PHE A 60 -10.59 -23.69 20.38
N LEU A 61 -10.03 -24.40 19.39
CA LEU A 61 -9.27 -23.79 18.30
C LEU A 61 -10.14 -22.90 17.43
N ASP A 62 -11.34 -23.34 17.05
CA ASP A 62 -12.30 -22.52 16.30
C ASP A 62 -12.57 -21.20 17.02
N HIS A 63 -12.83 -21.23 18.32
CA HIS A 63 -13.10 -20.03 19.11
C HIS A 63 -11.88 -19.10 19.23
N GLU A 64 -10.74 -19.62 19.70
CA GLU A 64 -9.57 -18.78 19.97
C GLU A 64 -8.95 -18.23 18.68
N THR A 65 -8.91 -19.03 17.61
CA THR A 65 -8.41 -18.57 16.31
C THR A 65 -9.35 -17.54 15.69
N ALA A 66 -10.67 -17.71 15.77
CA ALA A 66 -11.62 -16.70 15.30
C ALA A 66 -11.44 -15.37 16.05
N ARG A 67 -11.21 -15.41 17.36
CA ARG A 67 -10.90 -14.22 18.16
C ARG A 67 -9.60 -13.55 17.73
N ILE A 68 -8.53 -14.32 17.50
CA ILE A 68 -7.25 -13.78 17.02
C ILE A 68 -7.40 -13.19 15.62
N ASP A 69 -8.11 -13.88 14.73
CA ASP A 69 -8.35 -13.45 13.36
C ASP A 69 -9.16 -12.14 13.33
N ALA A 70 -10.16 -11.98 14.21
CA ALA A 70 -10.89 -10.72 14.39
C ALA A 70 -9.98 -9.57 14.86
N LEU A 71 -9.06 -9.82 15.79
CA LEU A 71 -8.09 -8.82 16.22
C LEU A 71 -7.13 -8.44 15.09
N ILE A 72 -6.67 -9.40 14.29
CA ILE A 72 -5.83 -9.15 13.12
C ILE A 72 -6.57 -8.26 12.11
N GLU A 73 -7.85 -8.54 11.86
CA GLU A 73 -8.69 -7.74 10.96
C GLU A 73 -8.82 -6.30 11.46
N GLU A 74 -9.06 -6.10 12.75
CA GLU A 74 -9.14 -4.75 13.35
C GLU A 74 -7.81 -3.99 13.22
N GLN A 75 -6.67 -4.65 13.48
CA GLN A 75 -5.35 -4.03 13.27
C GLN A 75 -5.10 -3.69 11.80
N GLN A 76 -5.51 -4.55 10.87
CA GLN A 76 -5.37 -4.27 9.43
C GLN A 76 -6.26 -3.09 9.01
N ARG A 77 -7.46 -2.96 9.58
CA ARG A 77 -8.33 -1.80 9.36
C ARG A 77 -7.71 -0.51 9.91
N LEU A 78 -7.05 -0.57 11.07
CA LEU A 78 -6.33 0.57 11.62
C LEU A 78 -5.24 1.07 10.67
N ILE A 79 -4.50 0.17 10.01
CA ILE A 79 -3.48 0.56 9.01
C ILE A 79 -4.13 1.39 7.88
N GLU A 80 -5.28 0.96 7.37
CA GLU A 80 -5.98 1.70 6.30
C GLU A 80 -6.46 3.07 6.79
N LEU A 81 -7.04 3.15 8.00
CA LEU A 81 -7.44 4.43 8.60
C LEU A 81 -6.26 5.40 8.79
N LEU A 82 -5.08 4.89 9.15
CA LEU A 82 -3.87 5.72 9.28
C LEU A 82 -3.39 6.25 7.93
N LYS A 83 -3.52 5.47 6.86
CA LYS A 83 -3.23 5.93 5.49
C LYS A 83 -4.23 6.98 5.01
N GLU A 84 -5.52 6.80 5.30
CA GLU A 84 -6.55 7.81 4.99
C GLU A 84 -6.29 9.11 5.75
N LYS A 85 -6.00 9.03 7.06
CA LYS A 85 -5.62 10.18 7.89
C LYS A 85 -4.41 10.92 7.31
N ARG A 86 -3.40 10.20 6.81
CA ARG A 86 -2.23 10.78 6.11
C ARG A 86 -2.65 11.70 4.98
N GLN A 87 -3.44 11.16 4.06
CA GLN A 87 -3.87 11.89 2.87
C GLN A 87 -4.72 13.11 3.25
N ALA A 88 -5.66 12.95 4.18
CA ALA A 88 -6.56 14.01 4.61
C ALA A 88 -5.81 15.18 5.28
N VAL A 89 -4.90 14.89 6.21
CA VAL A 89 -4.15 15.92 6.93
C VAL A 89 -3.21 16.68 6.00
N ILE A 90 -2.53 15.99 5.08
CA ILE A 90 -1.64 16.65 4.10
C ILE A 90 -2.45 17.49 3.12
N SER A 91 -3.56 16.95 2.61
CA SER A 91 -4.47 17.68 1.71
C SER A 91 -4.99 18.95 2.39
N HIS A 92 -5.35 18.86 3.67
CA HIS A 92 -5.73 20.02 4.48
C HIS A 92 -4.58 21.03 4.62
N ALA A 93 -3.37 20.58 4.98
CA ALA A 93 -2.24 21.47 5.17
C ALA A 93 -1.86 22.24 3.89
N VAL A 94 -1.95 21.61 2.70
CA VAL A 94 -1.63 22.27 1.42
C VAL A 94 -2.79 23.08 0.81
N THR A 95 -3.99 23.02 1.38
CA THR A 95 -5.16 23.80 0.93
C THR A 95 -5.56 24.89 1.91
N LYS A 96 -5.46 24.61 3.21
CA LYS A 96 -5.93 25.48 4.30
C LYS A 96 -4.81 25.99 5.21
N GLY A 97 -3.59 25.50 5.05
CA GLY A 97 -2.46 25.85 5.91
C GLY A 97 -2.50 25.14 7.26
N LEU A 98 -1.64 25.58 8.17
CA LEU A 98 -1.51 25.01 9.52
C LEU A 98 -2.23 25.83 10.60
N ASP A 99 -2.51 27.11 10.33
CA ASP A 99 -3.20 28.01 11.25
C ASP A 99 -4.70 28.13 10.88
N PRO A 100 -5.62 27.60 11.69
CA PRO A 100 -7.06 27.64 11.40
C PRO A 100 -7.70 29.01 11.66
N THR A 101 -6.97 29.99 12.21
CA THR A 101 -7.51 31.30 12.58
C THR A 101 -7.39 32.35 11.47
N VAL A 102 -6.66 32.02 10.39
CA VAL A 102 -6.48 32.93 9.26
C VAL A 102 -7.79 33.14 8.49
N PRO A 103 -8.08 34.36 8.00
CA PRO A 103 -9.23 34.60 7.14
C PRO A 103 -9.16 33.75 5.88
N MET A 104 -10.29 33.16 5.48
CA MET A 104 -10.39 32.33 4.29
C MET A 104 -11.01 33.12 3.12
N LYS A 105 -10.70 32.69 1.90
CA LYS A 105 -11.34 33.15 0.65
C LYS A 105 -11.70 31.96 -0.23
N ASP A 106 -12.72 32.11 -1.06
CA ASP A 106 -13.01 31.16 -2.13
C ASP A 106 -11.84 31.14 -3.14
N SER A 107 -11.31 29.94 -3.42
CA SER A 107 -10.26 29.75 -4.42
C SER A 107 -10.75 29.89 -5.86
N GLY A 108 -12.07 29.82 -6.08
CA GLY A 108 -12.68 29.75 -7.41
C GLY A 108 -12.49 28.39 -8.10
N VAL A 109 -12.03 27.37 -7.36
CA VAL A 109 -11.81 26.01 -7.84
C VAL A 109 -12.57 25.06 -6.93
N GLU A 110 -13.60 24.40 -7.48
CA GLU A 110 -14.53 23.52 -6.74
C GLU A 110 -13.80 22.54 -5.80
N TRP A 111 -12.72 21.92 -6.29
CA TRP A 111 -11.94 20.92 -5.55
C TRP A 111 -11.03 21.50 -4.46
N LEU A 112 -10.57 22.76 -4.57
CA LEU A 112 -9.78 23.43 -3.53
C LEU A 112 -10.70 24.02 -2.45
N GLY A 113 -11.90 24.46 -2.82
CA GLY A 113 -12.82 25.14 -1.92
C GLY A 113 -12.23 26.44 -1.39
N GLU A 114 -12.26 26.65 -0.08
CA GLU A 114 -11.70 27.83 0.57
C GLU A 114 -10.22 27.65 0.92
N VAL A 115 -9.43 28.71 0.70
CA VAL A 115 -7.99 28.80 1.02
C VAL A 115 -7.72 30.06 1.85
N PRO A 116 -6.59 30.16 2.56
CA PRO A 116 -6.23 31.38 3.27
C PRO A 116 -6.20 32.60 2.35
N ALA A 117 -6.73 33.71 2.83
CA ALA A 117 -6.97 34.90 2.01
C ALA A 117 -5.67 35.49 1.42
N HIS A 118 -4.55 35.33 2.12
CA HIS A 118 -3.23 35.79 1.71
C HIS A 118 -2.49 34.83 0.75
N TRP A 119 -3.01 33.64 0.49
CA TRP A 119 -2.40 32.68 -0.45
C TRP A 119 -2.73 33.02 -1.90
N ASP A 120 -1.79 32.79 -2.80
CA ASP A 120 -2.05 32.89 -4.23
C ASP A 120 -2.66 31.58 -4.77
N ILE A 121 -3.57 31.68 -5.72
CA ILE A 121 -4.00 30.54 -6.54
C ILE A 121 -3.32 30.66 -7.90
N ILE A 122 -2.47 29.68 -8.23
CA ILE A 122 -1.61 29.73 -9.41
C ILE A 122 -1.70 28.44 -10.22
N ARG A 123 -1.49 28.55 -11.54
CA ARG A 123 -1.34 27.37 -12.40
C ARG A 123 0.04 26.76 -12.23
N GLY A 124 0.12 25.43 -12.22
CA GLY A 124 1.36 24.65 -12.07
C GLY A 124 2.48 25.09 -13.01
N LYS A 125 2.16 25.46 -14.26
CA LYS A 125 3.13 25.92 -15.28
C LYS A 125 3.93 27.16 -14.90
N PHE A 126 3.48 27.95 -13.92
CA PHE A 126 4.22 29.10 -13.42
C PHE A 126 5.16 28.76 -12.26
N VAL A 127 5.07 27.54 -11.71
CA VAL A 127 5.89 27.08 -10.59
C VAL A 127 6.74 25.86 -10.92
N PHE A 128 6.37 25.07 -11.94
CA PHE A 128 7.18 24.00 -12.50
C PHE A 128 6.97 23.85 -14.02
N ARG A 129 7.91 23.18 -14.68
CA ARG A 129 7.81 22.72 -16.07
C ARG A 129 8.10 21.23 -16.12
N LEU A 130 7.37 20.50 -16.95
CA LEU A 130 7.59 19.08 -17.18
C LEU A 130 8.43 18.88 -18.45
N VAL A 131 9.52 18.12 -18.32
CA VAL A 131 10.40 17.74 -19.45
C VAL A 131 10.22 16.25 -19.68
N SER A 132 9.68 15.88 -20.85
CA SER A 132 9.42 14.48 -21.20
C SER A 132 10.70 13.67 -21.35
N GLY A 133 10.64 12.40 -20.97
CA GLY A 133 11.73 11.44 -21.17
C GLY A 133 11.87 10.92 -22.59
N TYR A 134 12.73 9.90 -22.73
CA TYR A 134 13.10 9.31 -24.00
C TYR A 134 12.51 7.92 -24.23
N ALA A 135 12.25 7.59 -25.51
CA ALA A 135 11.77 6.29 -25.93
C ALA A 135 12.92 5.31 -26.17
N PHE A 136 13.41 4.71 -25.07
CA PHE A 136 14.47 3.71 -25.12
C PHE A 136 14.02 2.44 -25.83
N LYS A 137 14.92 1.84 -26.62
CA LYS A 137 14.63 0.61 -27.38
C LYS A 137 14.53 -0.58 -26.44
N SER A 138 13.42 -1.30 -26.51
CA SER A 138 13.11 -2.43 -25.62
C SER A 138 14.06 -3.62 -25.76
N GLU A 139 14.82 -3.72 -26.86
CA GLU A 139 15.79 -4.80 -27.09
C GLU A 139 16.97 -4.78 -26.09
N PHE A 140 17.22 -3.63 -25.45
CA PHE A 140 18.26 -3.47 -24.43
C PHE A 140 17.68 -3.41 -23.00
N PHE A 141 16.47 -3.92 -22.79
CA PHE A 141 15.82 -3.91 -21.48
C PHE A 141 16.15 -5.20 -20.73
N HIS A 142 16.66 -5.05 -19.51
CA HIS A 142 17.00 -6.14 -18.61
C HIS A 142 16.08 -6.13 -17.40
N LYS A 143 15.69 -7.31 -16.92
CA LYS A 143 14.83 -7.50 -15.73
C LYS A 143 15.44 -8.44 -14.69
N ASP A 144 16.62 -8.94 -14.98
CA ASP A 144 17.39 -9.94 -14.27
C ASP A 144 18.60 -9.36 -13.53
N GLY A 145 18.88 -8.06 -13.68
CA GLY A 145 19.98 -7.38 -12.99
C GLY A 145 21.11 -6.91 -13.91
N ASP A 146 21.14 -7.38 -15.17
CA ASP A 146 22.31 -7.27 -16.07
C ASP A 146 22.43 -5.91 -16.79
N GLY A 147 21.57 -4.93 -16.51
CA GLY A 147 21.62 -3.62 -17.16
C GLY A 147 22.46 -2.58 -16.39
N GLU A 148 22.96 -1.57 -17.12
CA GLU A 148 23.89 -0.56 -16.60
C GLU A 148 23.21 0.53 -15.77
N LYS A 149 22.02 0.95 -16.18
CA LYS A 149 21.25 2.02 -15.52
C LYS A 149 19.80 1.58 -15.32
N VAL A 150 19.19 2.01 -14.23
CA VAL A 150 17.76 1.78 -13.96
C VAL A 150 16.89 2.73 -14.75
N LEU A 151 15.97 2.19 -15.53
CA LEU A 151 14.98 2.96 -16.25
C LEU A 151 13.76 3.19 -15.36
N ILE A 152 13.47 4.43 -15.00
CA ILE A 152 12.26 4.75 -14.22
C ILE A 152 11.05 4.58 -15.15
N THR A 153 10.15 3.66 -14.82
CA THR A 153 8.93 3.40 -15.59
C THR A 153 7.69 3.69 -14.75
N PRO A 154 6.47 3.69 -15.33
CA PRO A 154 5.25 3.81 -14.51
C PRO A 154 5.17 2.78 -13.39
N GLY A 155 5.70 1.57 -13.59
CA GLY A 155 5.74 0.51 -12.57
C GLY A 155 6.75 0.75 -11.44
N SER A 156 7.50 1.85 -11.49
CA SER A 156 8.41 2.28 -10.41
C SER A 156 7.70 3.18 -9.39
N PHE A 157 6.49 3.66 -9.66
CA PHE A 157 5.74 4.57 -8.78
C PHE A 157 4.73 3.82 -7.92
N ASP A 158 4.68 4.15 -6.64
CA ASP A 158 3.59 3.73 -5.77
C ASP A 158 2.40 4.72 -5.77
N GLU A 159 1.35 4.37 -5.03
CA GLU A 159 0.13 5.16 -4.95
C GLU A 159 0.25 6.42 -4.08
N VAL A 160 1.38 6.62 -3.38
CA VAL A 160 1.62 7.75 -2.47
C VAL A 160 2.71 8.71 -2.97
N GLY A 161 3.31 8.45 -4.15
CA GLY A 161 4.32 9.34 -4.73
C GLY A 161 5.74 9.03 -4.27
N ARG A 162 6.06 7.75 -4.06
CA ARG A 162 7.44 7.26 -3.84
C ARG A 162 7.85 6.35 -5.00
N LEU A 163 9.16 6.25 -5.18
CA LEU A 163 9.74 5.27 -6.10
C LEU A 163 10.07 3.98 -5.35
N TYR A 164 9.77 2.84 -5.96
CA TYR A 164 10.15 1.53 -5.45
C TYR A 164 10.80 0.69 -6.56
N PHE A 165 11.78 -0.11 -6.17
CA PHE A 165 12.54 -0.97 -7.07
C PHE A 165 12.63 -2.36 -6.44
N SER A 166 12.29 -3.38 -7.22
CA SER A 166 12.40 -4.79 -6.83
C SER A 166 12.96 -5.61 -7.98
N GLU A 167 13.47 -6.81 -7.73
CA GLU A 167 13.96 -7.72 -8.77
C GLU A 167 12.90 -7.99 -9.85
N LYS A 168 11.61 -8.01 -9.49
CA LYS A 168 10.52 -8.35 -10.41
C LYS A 168 10.02 -7.17 -11.24
N THR A 169 10.19 -5.94 -10.75
CA THR A 169 9.58 -4.74 -11.34
C THR A 169 10.59 -3.75 -11.93
N THR A 170 11.85 -3.86 -11.53
CA THR A 170 12.91 -2.97 -12.02
C THR A 170 13.24 -3.31 -13.46
N VAL A 171 13.33 -2.28 -14.28
CA VAL A 171 13.82 -2.39 -15.65
C VAL A 171 15.15 -1.66 -15.70
N GLN A 172 16.19 -2.32 -16.19
CA GLN A 172 17.48 -1.69 -16.46
C GLN A 172 17.71 -1.59 -17.96
N TYR A 173 18.65 -0.73 -18.35
CA TYR A 173 18.99 -0.41 -19.72
C TYR A 173 20.50 -0.46 -19.93
N SER A 174 20.94 -0.98 -21.09
CA SER A 174 22.36 -1.07 -21.48
C SER A 174 22.63 -0.64 -22.92
N GLY A 175 21.67 0.03 -23.58
CA GLY A 175 21.87 0.57 -24.93
C GLY A 175 22.54 1.94 -24.91
N GLU A 176 22.60 2.63 -26.04
CA GLU A 176 23.11 4.02 -26.06
C GLU A 176 22.06 5.01 -25.53
N TRP A 177 22.49 6.01 -24.77
CA TRP A 177 21.65 7.11 -24.31
C TRP A 177 22.37 8.46 -24.35
N GLN A 178 21.59 9.52 -24.25
CA GLN A 178 22.09 10.88 -24.14
C GLN A 178 22.06 11.32 -22.67
N SER A 179 23.10 12.03 -22.22
CA SER A 179 23.27 12.45 -20.82
C SER A 179 22.10 13.29 -20.29
N GLN A 180 21.39 14.01 -21.15
CA GLN A 180 20.21 14.80 -20.75
C GLN A 180 19.04 13.97 -20.19
N PHE A 181 19.04 12.65 -20.39
CA PHE A 181 18.04 11.73 -19.85
C PHE A 181 18.50 11.02 -18.57
N GLU A 182 19.72 11.31 -18.10
CA GLU A 182 20.18 10.87 -16.79
C GLU A 182 19.49 11.68 -15.69
N LEU A 183 19.15 10.99 -14.61
CA LEU A 183 18.53 11.56 -13.43
C LEU A 183 19.51 11.52 -12.27
N GLU A 184 19.51 12.59 -11.49
CA GLU A 184 20.35 12.74 -10.31
C GLU A 184 19.54 12.52 -9.03
N VAL A 185 20.25 12.20 -7.94
CA VAL A 185 19.63 12.13 -6.61
C VAL A 185 19.01 13.49 -6.27
N GLY A 186 17.74 13.48 -5.86
CA GLY A 186 16.97 14.68 -5.55
C GLY A 186 16.18 15.25 -6.72
N ASP A 187 16.36 14.73 -7.95
CA ASP A 187 15.47 15.08 -9.05
C ASP A 187 14.02 14.68 -8.71
N LEU A 188 13.07 15.55 -9.05
CA LEU A 188 11.65 15.26 -8.94
C LEU A 188 11.15 14.75 -10.29
N VAL A 189 10.52 13.57 -10.30
CA VAL A 189 9.94 12.97 -11.50
C VAL A 189 8.45 12.73 -11.34
N MET A 190 7.71 12.77 -12.44
CA MET A 190 6.27 12.59 -12.47
C MET A 190 5.86 11.55 -13.50
N VAL A 191 4.94 10.66 -13.13
CA VAL A 191 4.38 9.69 -14.07
C VAL A 191 3.20 10.30 -14.86
N LEU A 192 3.28 10.23 -16.19
CA LEU A 192 2.26 10.77 -17.10
C LEU A 192 1.35 9.71 -17.71
N THR A 193 1.56 8.44 -17.35
CA THR A 193 0.80 7.30 -17.86
C THR A 193 0.45 6.33 -16.76
N ASP A 194 -0.80 5.89 -16.72
CA ASP A 194 -1.28 4.87 -15.79
C ASP A 194 -1.87 3.69 -16.57
N LEU A 195 -1.45 2.49 -16.18
CA LEU A 195 -1.86 1.22 -16.77
C LEU A 195 -3.11 0.63 -16.07
N SER A 196 -3.57 1.26 -15.00
CA SER A 196 -4.75 0.86 -14.23
C SER A 196 -5.97 1.71 -14.58
N TYR A 197 -7.14 1.08 -14.58
CA TYR A 197 -8.41 1.77 -14.81
C TYR A 197 -8.71 2.84 -13.73
N LYS A 198 -8.14 2.68 -12.54
CA LYS A 198 -8.36 3.57 -11.39
C LYS A 198 -7.51 4.85 -11.40
N LYS A 199 -6.56 5.00 -12.34
CA LYS A 199 -5.63 6.16 -12.40
C LYS A 199 -4.91 6.41 -11.05
N LEU A 200 -4.48 5.34 -10.37
CA LEU A 200 -3.89 5.39 -9.03
C LEU A 200 -2.53 6.07 -8.99
N ILE A 201 -1.76 6.00 -10.06
CA ILE A 201 -0.43 6.61 -10.13
C ILE A 201 -0.39 7.82 -11.05
N LEU A 202 -1.36 7.99 -11.96
CA LEU A 202 -1.37 9.13 -12.90
C LEU A 202 -1.13 10.48 -12.19
N GLY A 203 -0.12 11.23 -12.65
CA GLY A 203 0.25 12.53 -12.09
C GLY A 203 0.98 12.49 -10.75
N ARG A 204 1.28 11.30 -10.18
CA ARG A 204 2.15 11.21 -8.98
C ARG A 204 3.53 11.74 -9.30
N ALA A 205 4.11 12.44 -8.34
CA ALA A 205 5.51 12.81 -8.37
C ALA A 205 6.28 12.15 -7.23
N ALA A 206 7.55 11.85 -7.49
CA ALA A 206 8.44 11.20 -6.54
C ALA A 206 9.88 11.71 -6.71
N PHE A 207 10.59 11.79 -5.60
CA PHE A 207 12.02 12.12 -5.62
C PHE A 207 12.85 10.90 -6.02
N VAL A 208 13.86 11.14 -6.84
CA VAL A 208 14.85 10.14 -7.25
C VAL A 208 15.88 9.99 -6.12
N GLY A 209 16.01 8.77 -5.58
CA GLY A 209 16.95 8.45 -4.50
C GLY A 209 18.21 7.72 -4.95
N ARG A 210 18.52 7.74 -6.25
CA ARG A 210 19.62 6.96 -6.86
C ARG A 210 20.30 7.74 -7.99
N ASP A 211 21.57 7.45 -8.27
CA ASP A 211 22.44 8.14 -9.23
C ASP A 211 22.64 7.36 -10.56
N ASP A 212 22.01 6.20 -10.67
CA ASP A 212 22.02 5.32 -11.84
C ASP A 212 20.67 5.28 -12.57
N ALA A 213 19.88 6.37 -12.52
CA ALA A 213 18.53 6.41 -13.10
C ALA A 213 18.44 7.10 -14.48
N LEU A 214 17.54 6.59 -15.33
CA LEU A 214 17.20 7.15 -16.65
C LEU A 214 15.72 7.53 -16.75
N LEU A 215 15.44 8.61 -17.47
CA LEU A 215 14.11 9.19 -17.66
C LEU A 215 13.38 8.60 -18.88
N ASN A 216 12.47 7.65 -18.64
CA ASN A 216 11.62 7.03 -19.68
C ASN A 216 10.57 7.98 -20.28
N GLN A 217 10.16 7.74 -21.54
CA GLN A 217 9.14 8.49 -22.28
C GLN A 217 7.79 8.71 -21.57
N ARG A 218 7.41 7.84 -20.62
CA ARG A 218 6.14 7.94 -19.88
C ARG A 218 6.29 8.69 -18.56
N ILE A 219 7.51 9.11 -18.23
CA ILE A 219 7.88 9.87 -17.05
C ILE A 219 8.38 11.24 -17.52
N ALA A 220 8.08 12.28 -16.74
CA ALA A 220 8.62 13.61 -16.96
C ALA A 220 9.47 14.04 -15.77
N LYS A 221 10.58 14.73 -16.04
CA LYS A 221 11.34 15.45 -15.03
C LYS A 221 10.60 16.74 -14.70
N VAL A 222 10.40 17.01 -13.41
CA VAL A 222 9.77 18.21 -12.89
C VAL A 222 10.86 19.25 -12.64
N VAL A 223 10.96 20.24 -13.51
CA VAL A 223 11.87 21.37 -13.35
C VAL A 223 11.19 22.45 -12.54
N ILE A 224 11.67 22.66 -11.32
CA ILE A 224 11.05 23.52 -10.31
C ILE A 224 11.56 24.95 -10.45
N THR A 225 10.66 25.93 -10.36
CA THR A 225 11.05 27.35 -10.33
C THR A 225 11.39 27.81 -8.91
N PRO A 226 12.15 28.91 -8.73
CA PRO A 226 12.45 29.45 -7.40
C PRO A 226 11.23 29.92 -6.58
N ARG A 227 10.04 30.02 -7.19
CA ARG A 227 8.81 30.49 -6.51
C ARG A 227 8.23 29.46 -5.54
N VAL A 228 8.64 28.19 -5.65
CA VAL A 228 8.10 27.10 -4.84
C VAL A 228 9.22 26.22 -4.28
N LYS A 229 9.06 25.76 -3.04
CA LYS A 229 9.97 24.79 -2.44
C LYS A 229 9.66 23.38 -2.93
N ALA A 230 10.69 22.59 -3.19
CA ALA A 230 10.55 21.26 -3.78
C ALA A 230 9.65 20.33 -2.96
N ASN A 231 9.84 20.28 -1.65
CA ASN A 231 9.04 19.43 -0.76
C ASN A 231 7.58 19.88 -0.69
N TYR A 232 7.32 21.19 -0.62
CA TYR A 232 5.96 21.73 -0.71
C TYR A 232 5.31 21.40 -2.05
N LEU A 233 6.05 21.54 -3.16
CA LEU A 233 5.56 21.17 -4.49
C LEU A 233 5.22 19.67 -4.57
N TRP A 234 6.06 18.80 -4.01
CA TRP A 234 5.80 17.36 -3.94
C TRP A 234 4.50 17.07 -3.17
N LEU A 235 4.28 17.73 -2.03
CA LEU A 235 3.03 17.61 -1.27
C LEU A 235 1.83 18.10 -2.08
N GLY A 236 1.95 19.27 -2.73
CA GLY A 236 0.91 19.85 -3.55
C GLY A 236 0.54 18.98 -4.75
N ILE A 237 1.53 18.43 -5.46
CA ILE A 237 1.31 17.53 -6.60
C ILE A 237 0.62 16.24 -6.15
N ASN A 238 1.02 15.69 -5.01
CA ASN A 238 0.47 14.45 -4.48
C ASN A 238 -0.79 14.64 -3.62
N SER A 239 -1.24 15.87 -3.42
CA SER A 239 -2.52 16.18 -2.77
C SER A 239 -3.69 15.65 -3.56
N GLU A 240 -4.79 15.37 -2.87
CA GLU A 240 -6.02 14.90 -3.52
C GLU A 240 -6.55 15.90 -4.55
N VAL A 241 -6.44 17.19 -4.23
CA VAL A 241 -6.93 18.26 -5.10
C VAL A 241 -6.19 18.34 -6.44
N MET A 242 -4.86 18.27 -6.45
CA MET A 242 -4.12 18.24 -7.72
C MET A 242 -4.42 16.96 -8.49
N ARG A 243 -4.49 15.85 -7.77
CA ARG A 243 -4.68 14.51 -8.35
C ARG A 243 -6.01 14.38 -9.08
N GLU A 244 -7.10 14.89 -8.50
CA GLU A 244 -8.41 14.89 -9.15
C GLU A 244 -8.42 15.77 -10.41
N GLN A 245 -7.79 16.96 -10.35
CA GLN A 245 -7.63 17.80 -11.55
C GLN A 245 -6.89 17.06 -12.67
N VAL A 246 -5.76 16.41 -12.37
CA VAL A 246 -4.99 15.66 -13.37
C VAL A 246 -5.81 14.49 -13.94
N LYS A 247 -6.53 13.73 -13.09
CA LYS A 247 -7.36 12.60 -13.53
C LYS A 247 -8.49 13.03 -14.48
N LEU A 248 -9.05 14.22 -14.30
CA LEU A 248 -10.09 14.80 -15.16
C LEU A 248 -9.54 15.19 -16.53
N THR A 249 -8.27 15.61 -16.60
CA THR A 249 -7.62 15.92 -17.89
C THR A 249 -7.16 14.70 -18.67
N ALA A 250 -7.15 13.52 -18.03
CA ALA A 250 -6.62 12.28 -18.60
C ALA A 250 -7.46 11.79 -19.80
N SER A 251 -6.78 11.19 -20.78
CA SER A 251 -7.41 10.61 -21.96
C SER A 251 -7.03 9.13 -22.09
N GLY A 252 -7.95 8.31 -22.59
CA GLY A 252 -7.77 6.85 -22.72
C GLY A 252 -8.95 6.06 -22.16
N ALA A 253 -8.91 4.73 -22.32
CA ALA A 253 -9.93 3.81 -21.81
C ALA A 253 -9.33 2.74 -20.89
N THR A 254 -8.29 2.05 -21.37
CA THR A 254 -7.58 1.00 -20.61
C THR A 254 -6.23 1.49 -20.07
N VAL A 255 -5.59 2.39 -20.82
CA VAL A 255 -4.37 3.08 -20.41
C VAL A 255 -4.67 4.56 -20.45
N PHE A 256 -4.42 5.25 -19.35
CA PHE A 256 -4.68 6.67 -19.21
C PHE A 256 -3.40 7.46 -19.35
N HIS A 257 -3.47 8.52 -20.13
CA HIS A 257 -2.36 9.44 -20.34
C HIS A 257 -2.78 10.86 -20.00
N THR A 258 -1.84 11.65 -19.50
CA THR A 258 -1.95 13.11 -19.42
C THR A 258 -0.75 13.76 -20.13
N SER A 259 -0.83 15.05 -20.41
CA SER A 259 0.24 15.80 -21.07
C SER A 259 0.88 16.81 -20.12
N PRO A 260 2.15 17.18 -20.37
CA PRO A 260 2.82 18.28 -19.68
C PRO A 260 1.98 19.56 -19.58
N GLU A 261 1.32 19.95 -20.67
CA GLU A 261 0.50 21.17 -20.69
C GLU A 261 -0.73 21.04 -19.78
N LYS A 262 -1.44 19.91 -19.87
CA LYS A 262 -2.65 19.65 -19.05
C LYS A 262 -2.34 19.67 -17.56
N VAL A 263 -1.24 19.04 -17.15
CA VAL A 263 -0.80 19.08 -15.75
C VAL A 263 -0.38 20.49 -15.36
N GLY A 264 0.33 21.20 -16.22
CA GLY A 264 0.74 22.59 -15.97
C GLY A 264 -0.42 23.58 -15.86
N ASP A 265 -1.59 23.29 -16.45
CA ASP A 265 -2.78 24.13 -16.33
C ASP A 265 -3.61 23.87 -15.07
N CYS A 266 -3.31 22.81 -14.30
CA CYS A 266 -3.94 22.55 -13.01
C CYS A 266 -3.59 23.65 -12.00
N LEU A 267 -4.55 23.96 -11.13
CA LEU A 267 -4.43 25.03 -10.13
C LEU A 267 -3.94 24.49 -8.80
N MET A 268 -3.12 25.28 -8.12
CA MET A 268 -2.63 24.99 -6.78
C MET A 268 -2.57 26.25 -5.92
N ALA A 269 -2.71 26.04 -4.62
CA ALA A 269 -2.43 27.05 -3.61
C ALA A 269 -0.92 27.27 -3.48
N LEU A 270 -0.52 28.54 -3.41
CA LEU A 270 0.86 28.96 -3.23
C LEU A 270 0.94 29.89 -1.99
N PRO A 271 1.27 29.34 -0.81
CA PRO A 271 1.57 30.11 0.38
C PRO A 271 2.85 30.94 0.21
N PRO A 272 3.08 31.91 1.11
CA PRO A 272 4.39 32.51 1.31
C PRO A 272 5.49 31.46 1.55
N CYS A 273 6.73 31.78 1.16
CA CYS A 273 7.87 30.86 1.25
C CYS A 273 8.07 30.25 2.65
N GLU A 274 7.84 31.02 3.70
CA GLU A 274 7.98 30.56 5.08
C GLU A 274 6.94 29.49 5.42
N GLU A 275 5.67 29.72 5.07
CA GLU A 275 4.59 28.74 5.26
C GLU A 275 4.81 27.47 4.43
N GLN A 276 5.37 27.58 3.22
CA GLN A 276 5.74 26.39 2.42
C GLN A 276 6.74 25.49 3.17
N LEU A 277 7.74 26.09 3.83
CA LEU A 277 8.73 25.35 4.62
C LEU A 277 8.10 24.74 5.87
N GLN A 278 7.23 25.48 6.56
CA GLN A 278 6.52 24.98 7.74
C GLN A 278 5.58 23.81 7.41
N ILE A 279 4.80 23.92 6.32
CA ILE A 279 3.93 22.83 5.85
C ILE A 279 4.76 21.62 5.46
N ALA A 280 5.89 21.82 4.78
CA ALA A 280 6.78 20.72 4.41
C ALA A 280 7.36 20.00 5.63
N ALA A 281 7.86 20.76 6.63
CA ALA A 281 8.40 20.21 7.86
C ALA A 281 7.33 19.47 8.67
N PHE A 282 6.14 20.06 8.81
CA PHE A 282 5.00 19.43 9.47
C PHE A 282 4.63 18.10 8.80
N ALA A 283 4.54 18.08 7.47
CA ALA A 283 4.19 16.85 6.75
C ALA A 283 5.27 15.77 6.91
N GLU A 284 6.55 16.14 6.92
CA GLU A 284 7.65 15.22 7.17
C GLU A 284 7.59 14.61 8.57
N GLU A 285 7.40 15.42 9.61
CA GLU A 285 7.25 14.95 10.99
C GLU A 285 6.02 14.03 11.13
N PHE A 286 4.89 14.44 10.56
CA PHE A 286 3.67 13.65 10.56
C PHE A 286 3.80 12.33 9.79
N HIS A 287 4.57 12.33 8.70
CA HIS A 287 4.90 11.10 7.98
C HIS A 287 5.71 10.13 8.84
N LEU A 288 6.72 10.62 9.55
CA LEU A 288 7.56 9.80 10.43
C LEU A 288 6.75 9.21 11.59
N GLU A 289 5.86 10.00 12.21
CA GLU A 289 4.97 9.54 13.26
C GLU A 289 4.06 8.40 12.76
N LEU A 290 3.41 8.60 11.61
CA LEU A 290 2.51 7.60 11.04
C LEU A 290 3.24 6.34 10.57
N ASP A 291 4.42 6.48 9.94
CA ASP A 291 5.21 5.32 9.52
C ASP A 291 5.64 4.50 10.75
N SER A 292 6.04 5.15 11.86
CA SER A 292 6.32 4.47 13.13
C SER A 292 5.10 3.72 13.68
N LEU A 293 3.92 4.35 13.68
CA LEU A 293 2.69 3.72 14.18
C LEU A 293 2.26 2.53 13.31
N ILE A 294 2.37 2.65 11.98
CA ILE A 294 2.06 1.55 11.05
C ILE A 294 3.01 0.37 11.29
N GLU A 295 4.30 0.61 11.53
CA GLU A 295 5.25 -0.47 11.84
C GLU A 295 4.93 -1.17 13.17
N GLN A 296 4.51 -0.44 14.20
CA GLN A 296 4.05 -1.04 15.46
C GLN A 296 2.82 -1.93 15.26
N VAL A 297 1.86 -1.48 14.45
CA VAL A 297 0.66 -2.26 14.12
C VAL A 297 1.04 -3.52 13.31
N ARG A 298 1.93 -3.40 12.33
CA ARG A 298 2.45 -4.54 11.56
C ARG A 298 3.16 -5.57 12.45
N SER A 299 3.98 -5.12 13.38
CA SER A 299 4.63 -5.98 14.38
C SER A 299 3.60 -6.72 15.23
N THR A 300 2.56 -6.03 15.70
CA THR A 300 1.46 -6.62 16.47
C THR A 300 0.72 -7.70 15.68
N VAL A 301 0.43 -7.44 14.39
CA VAL A 301 -0.16 -8.44 13.49
C VAL A 301 0.75 -9.66 13.36
N GLY A 302 2.07 -9.45 13.25
CA GLY A 302 3.07 -10.53 13.25
C GLY A 302 2.97 -11.41 14.50
N LEU A 303 2.99 -10.79 15.69
CA LEU A 303 2.87 -11.49 16.98
C LEU A 303 1.53 -12.24 17.12
N LEU A 304 0.43 -11.68 16.64
CA LEU A 304 -0.87 -12.35 16.64
C LEU A 304 -0.87 -13.59 15.75
N ARG A 305 -0.25 -13.53 14.57
CA ARG A 305 -0.09 -14.68 13.66
C ARG A 305 0.80 -15.77 14.27
N GLU A 306 1.91 -15.38 14.90
CA GLU A 306 2.78 -16.32 15.62
C GLU A 306 2.04 -17.00 16.78
N ARG A 307 1.32 -16.21 17.60
CA ARG A 307 0.50 -16.74 18.70
C ARG A 307 -0.56 -17.72 18.18
N ARG A 308 -1.23 -17.39 17.07
CA ARG A 308 -2.21 -18.28 16.43
C ARG A 308 -1.58 -19.61 16.04
N SER A 309 -0.45 -19.59 15.35
CA SER A 309 0.28 -20.80 14.94
C SER A 309 0.72 -21.65 16.14
N ALA A 310 1.31 -21.00 17.16
CA ALA A 310 1.74 -21.67 18.38
C ALA A 310 0.56 -22.30 19.14
N LEU A 311 -0.59 -21.61 19.21
CA LEU A 311 -1.79 -22.12 19.88
C LEU A 311 -2.33 -23.37 19.20
N ILE A 312 -2.43 -23.35 17.87
CA ILE A 312 -2.85 -24.52 17.09
C ILE A 312 -1.91 -25.69 17.36
N SER A 313 -0.60 -25.48 17.17
CA SER A 313 0.41 -26.53 17.40
C SER A 313 0.35 -27.09 18.81
N ALA A 314 0.25 -26.24 19.83
CA ALA A 314 0.23 -26.67 21.22
C ALA A 314 -1.05 -27.44 21.58
N ALA A 315 -2.20 -27.06 21.02
CA ALA A 315 -3.46 -27.77 21.24
C ALA A 315 -3.48 -29.14 20.52
N VAL A 316 -3.07 -29.21 19.24
CA VAL A 316 -3.10 -30.48 18.49
C VAL A 316 -2.02 -31.47 18.92
N THR A 317 -0.93 -31.00 19.54
CA THR A 317 0.13 -31.86 20.10
C THR A 317 -0.11 -32.22 21.58
N GLY A 318 -1.18 -31.71 22.20
CA GLY A 318 -1.50 -31.97 23.60
C GLY A 318 -0.59 -31.26 24.61
N LYS A 319 0.18 -30.25 24.17
CA LYS A 319 0.98 -29.39 25.08
C LYS A 319 0.10 -28.47 25.93
N ILE A 320 -1.14 -28.24 25.51
CA ILE A 320 -2.18 -27.53 26.28
C ILE A 320 -3.35 -28.48 26.48
N ASP A 321 -3.83 -28.58 27.73
CA ASP A 321 -5.02 -29.34 28.08
C ASP A 321 -6.28 -28.46 27.99
N VAL A 322 -7.19 -28.82 27.08
CA VAL A 322 -8.43 -28.06 26.80
C VAL A 322 -9.69 -28.85 27.14
N ARG A 323 -9.55 -29.99 27.82
CA ARG A 323 -10.68 -30.90 28.13
C ARG A 323 -11.73 -30.24 29.03
N GLY A 324 -11.30 -29.33 29.92
CA GLY A 324 -12.18 -28.54 30.80
C GLY A 324 -12.57 -27.17 30.23
N TRP A 325 -12.16 -26.83 29.01
CA TRP A 325 -12.41 -25.50 28.46
C TRP A 325 -13.92 -25.28 28.21
N GLN A 326 -14.39 -24.09 28.54
CA GLN A 326 -15.72 -23.62 28.17
C GLN A 326 -15.58 -22.27 27.49
N PRO A 327 -16.32 -22.01 26.41
CA PRO A 327 -16.33 -20.69 25.80
C PRO A 327 -16.79 -19.67 26.86
N PRO A 328 -16.11 -18.51 26.97
CA PRO A 328 -16.58 -17.45 27.87
C PRO A 328 -18.03 -17.09 27.51
N ALA A 329 -18.87 -16.90 28.54
CA ALA A 329 -20.25 -16.46 28.34
C ALA A 329 -20.22 -15.14 27.55
N THR A 330 -20.87 -15.15 26.40
CA THR A 330 -20.61 -14.26 25.26
C THR A 330 -20.73 -12.77 25.60
N GLU A 331 -19.79 -11.94 25.13
CA GLU A 331 -20.11 -10.56 24.71
C GLU A 331 -20.99 -10.66 23.47
N GLN A 332 -22.30 -10.81 23.69
CA GLN A 332 -23.33 -10.65 22.68
C GLN A 332 -23.48 -9.16 22.34
N SER A 333 -22.85 -8.70 21.26
CA SER A 333 -23.44 -7.77 20.29
C SER A 333 -22.40 -7.28 19.27
N ALA A 334 -22.25 -7.98 18.15
CA ALA A 334 -21.97 -7.31 16.89
C ALA A 334 -23.33 -6.93 16.27
N PRO A 335 -23.60 -5.68 15.92
CA PRO A 335 -24.87 -5.31 15.32
C PRO A 335 -25.00 -6.00 13.96
N GLN A 336 -26.07 -6.79 13.81
CA GLN A 336 -26.53 -7.23 12.50
C GLN A 336 -26.87 -5.96 11.70
N ILE A 337 -26.08 -5.68 10.66
CA ILE A 337 -26.47 -4.74 9.62
C ILE A 337 -27.65 -5.38 8.91
N THR A 338 -28.86 -5.00 9.32
CA THR A 338 -30.08 -5.34 8.59
C THR A 338 -30.13 -4.45 7.36
N GLU A 339 -30.03 -5.05 6.18
CA GLU A 339 -30.40 -4.44 4.91
C GLU A 339 -31.82 -3.89 5.02
N MET A 340 -31.98 -2.56 4.96
CA MET A 340 -33.25 -1.95 4.60
C MET A 340 -33.19 -1.56 3.13
N ALA A 341 -33.64 -2.48 2.29
CA ALA A 341 -34.13 -2.17 0.95
C ALA A 341 -35.67 -2.19 0.99
N HIS A 342 -36.25 -1.07 0.53
CA HIS A 342 -37.64 -0.87 0.11
C HIS A 342 -38.77 -0.96 1.16
N GLU A 343 -39.38 0.20 1.45
CA GLU A 343 -40.76 0.48 1.02
C GLU A 343 -41.10 1.98 1.17
N SER A 344 -41.75 2.52 0.12
CA SER A 344 -42.30 3.88 -0.11
C SER A 344 -41.40 4.89 -0.81
#